data_AF-A0A814Q237-F1
#
_entry.id   AF-A0A814Q237-F1
#
_cell.length_a   1.000
_cell.length_b   1.000
_cell.length_c   1.000
_cell.angle_alpha   90.00
_cell.angle_beta   90.00
_cell.angle_gamma   90.00
#
_symmetry.space_group_name_H-M   'P 1'
#
loop_
_entity.id
_entity.type
_entity.pdbx_description
1 polymer ?
#
loop_
_entity_poly.entity_id
_entity_poly.type
_entity_poly.pdbx_seq_one_letter_code
_entity_poly.pdbx_strand_id
1 'polypeptide(L)'
;MMKIVLSLLLFSLCNHLGQCAQPYFPSQIVFSPDDGKTTIAIDEINQRAYLTYPVNALMKVSAYVMQNFPYAVPDSPQSKHYVFLATTSLINFCSYETYWKYGAYRLNQFPLHWGNDSSYKIRNYEICSTSTGNTYRCQEIYFKKNTDIPLRLAEVQHSPFSANRVITNFTIISIGKPDDEYFDSIPKEWYVACRDVDLGVLYDPTLIRLSVQQSAKVQVWLSAPPHEINGNDTVTIQWKTSQCTDCFAWTPKQLSFNSKNFQEKQTLTITRLRITEQSIFIPILNGGAFDLIEAQTYSLSIR
;
A
#
# COMPACT_ATOMS: atom_id res chain seq x y z
N MET A 1 -41.69 13.47 38.04
CA MET A 1 -41.65 11.99 37.89
C MET A 1 -41.96 11.53 36.46
N MET A 2 -43.03 12.02 35.81
CA MET A 2 -43.43 11.61 34.45
C MET A 2 -42.37 11.85 33.34
N LYS A 3 -41.57 12.92 33.42
CA LYS A 3 -40.49 13.20 32.44
C LYS A 3 -39.33 12.18 32.51
N ILE A 4 -38.99 11.68 33.70
CA ILE A 4 -37.89 10.71 33.88
C ILE A 4 -38.29 9.34 33.36
N VAL A 5 -39.55 8.94 33.59
CA VAL A 5 -40.12 7.68 33.06
C VAL A 5 -40.20 7.71 31.54
N LEU A 6 -40.60 8.84 30.95
CA LEU A 6 -40.62 9.01 29.49
C LEU A 6 -39.22 8.96 28.88
N SER A 7 -38.22 9.61 29.51
CA SER A 7 -36.83 9.54 29.07
C SER A 7 -36.24 8.13 29.18
N LEU A 8 -36.55 7.38 30.24
CA LEU A 8 -36.11 5.98 30.39
C LEU A 8 -36.81 5.03 29.39
N LEU A 9 -38.09 5.26 29.11
CA LEU A 9 -38.83 4.52 28.08
C LEU A 9 -38.30 4.81 26.68
N LEU A 10 -38.02 6.07 26.34
CA LEU A 10 -37.38 6.46 25.08
C LEU A 10 -35.97 5.87 24.96
N PHE A 11 -35.18 5.87 26.05
CA PHE A 11 -33.85 5.27 26.07
C PHE A 11 -33.91 3.75 25.88
N SER A 12 -34.89 3.07 26.49
CA SER A 12 -35.11 1.63 26.32
C SER A 12 -35.63 1.28 24.92
N LEU A 13 -36.54 2.09 24.36
CA LEU A 13 -37.03 1.97 22.98
C LEU A 13 -35.91 2.18 21.95
N CYS A 14 -35.03 3.17 22.15
CA CYS A 14 -33.85 3.38 21.29
C CYS A 14 -32.87 2.19 21.34
N ASN A 15 -32.74 1.52 22.49
CA ASN A 15 -31.88 0.34 22.63
C ASN A 15 -32.51 -0.95 22.07
N HIS A 16 -33.84 -1.07 22.02
CA HIS A 16 -34.57 -2.24 21.50
C HIS A 16 -34.80 -2.25 19.98
N LEU A 17 -34.38 -1.20 19.27
CA LEU A 17 -34.49 -1.12 17.81
C LEU A 17 -33.34 -1.81 17.07
N GLY A 18 -32.29 -2.26 17.74
CA GLY A 18 -31.23 -3.08 17.15
C GLY A 18 -31.35 -4.55 17.58
N GLN A 19 -31.69 -5.44 16.65
CA GLN A 19 -31.34 -6.86 16.79
C GLN A 19 -29.93 -7.02 16.20
N CYS A 20 -28.98 -7.53 16.98
CA CYS A 20 -27.75 -8.09 16.42
C CYS A 20 -28.13 -9.39 15.70
N ALA A 21 -28.44 -9.29 14.41
CA ALA A 21 -28.63 -10.43 13.54
C ALA A 21 -27.69 -10.29 12.33
N GLN A 22 -27.01 -11.40 12.04
CA GLN A 22 -25.92 -11.61 11.09
C GLN A 22 -24.66 -10.76 11.30
N PRO A 23 -23.47 -11.38 11.45
CA PRO A 23 -22.26 -10.64 11.77
C PRO A 23 -21.41 -10.22 10.55
N TYR A 24 -21.94 -10.37 9.33
CA TYR A 24 -21.17 -10.24 8.11
C TYR A 24 -21.81 -9.20 7.20
N PHE A 25 -21.01 -8.38 6.53
CA PHE A 25 -21.53 -7.67 5.37
C PHE A 25 -22.03 -8.72 4.35
N PRO A 26 -23.04 -8.38 3.53
CA PRO A 26 -23.21 -9.07 2.27
C PRO A 26 -21.85 -9.22 1.57
N SER A 27 -21.59 -10.39 0.97
CA SER A 27 -20.34 -10.66 0.24
C SER A 27 -20.08 -9.65 -0.88
N GLN A 28 -21.11 -8.92 -1.29
CA GLN A 28 -21.05 -7.86 -2.28
C GLN A 28 -21.86 -6.66 -1.79
N ILE A 29 -21.20 -5.51 -1.63
CA ILE A 29 -21.83 -4.30 -1.06
C ILE A 29 -21.11 -3.03 -1.49
N VAL A 30 -21.87 -1.93 -1.60
CA VAL A 30 -21.34 -0.57 -1.72
C VAL A 30 -21.91 0.31 -0.62
N PHE A 31 -21.04 1.02 0.09
CA PHE A 31 -21.43 1.88 1.20
C PHE A 31 -20.49 3.06 1.39
N SER A 32 -20.92 4.03 2.21
CA SER A 32 -20.18 5.24 2.50
C SER A 32 -20.18 5.53 4.01
N PRO A 33 -19.00 5.58 4.67
CA PRO A 33 -18.91 6.00 6.07
C PRO A 33 -19.12 7.50 6.29
N ASP A 34 -19.62 7.82 7.49
CA ASP A 34 -19.70 9.13 8.15
C ASP A 34 -19.32 10.34 7.27
N ASP A 35 -20.34 10.92 6.60
CA ASP A 35 -20.34 12.15 5.78
C ASP A 35 -20.56 11.99 4.26
N GLY A 36 -20.65 10.76 3.75
CA GLY A 36 -20.97 10.52 2.35
C GLY A 36 -19.79 10.73 1.39
N LYS A 37 -18.61 11.14 1.89
CA LYS A 37 -17.48 11.50 1.04
C LYS A 37 -16.59 10.33 0.66
N THR A 38 -16.53 9.33 1.54
CA THR A 38 -15.79 8.10 1.27
C THR A 38 -16.73 7.08 0.64
N THR A 39 -16.36 6.45 -0.45
CA THR A 39 -17.14 5.33 -1.03
C THR A 39 -16.30 4.07 -0.99
N ILE A 40 -16.90 2.99 -0.51
CA ILE A 40 -16.28 1.67 -0.39
C ILE A 40 -17.15 0.67 -1.14
N ALA A 41 -16.55 -0.07 -2.07
CA ALA A 41 -17.19 -1.19 -2.74
C ALA A 41 -16.40 -2.47 -2.43
N ILE A 42 -17.09 -3.50 -1.98
CA ILE A 42 -16.52 -4.81 -1.65
C ILE A 42 -17.19 -5.85 -2.55
N ASP A 43 -16.37 -6.66 -3.21
CA ASP A 43 -16.80 -7.79 -4.03
C ASP A 43 -15.96 -9.02 -3.63
N GLU A 44 -16.37 -9.66 -2.53
CA GLU A 44 -15.73 -10.86 -1.98
C GLU A 44 -15.77 -12.01 -3.00
N ILE A 45 -16.81 -12.11 -3.82
CA ILE A 45 -16.94 -13.19 -4.81
C ILE A 45 -15.81 -13.11 -5.84
N ASN A 46 -15.55 -11.92 -6.37
CA ASN A 46 -14.47 -11.70 -7.35
C ASN A 46 -13.13 -11.31 -6.71
N GLN A 47 -13.05 -11.34 -5.36
CA GLN A 47 -11.87 -10.97 -4.58
C GLN A 47 -11.28 -9.61 -5.01
N ARG A 48 -12.15 -8.59 -5.07
CA ARG A 48 -11.78 -7.20 -5.34
C ARG A 48 -12.47 -6.23 -4.39
N ALA A 49 -11.81 -5.13 -4.05
CA ALA A 49 -12.40 -4.02 -3.31
C ALA A 49 -11.86 -2.68 -3.80
N TYR A 50 -12.70 -1.66 -3.65
CA TYR A 50 -12.45 -0.28 -4.04
C TYR A 50 -12.76 0.63 -2.86
N LEU A 51 -11.96 1.68 -2.73
CA LEU A 51 -12.16 2.74 -1.74
C LEU A 51 -11.79 4.07 -2.37
N THR A 52 -12.61 5.10 -2.17
CA THR A 52 -12.24 6.47 -2.54
C THR A 52 -12.61 7.43 -1.43
N TYR A 53 -11.80 8.47 -1.26
CA TYR A 53 -12.05 9.55 -0.30
C TYR A 53 -11.37 10.84 -0.78
N PRO A 54 -11.93 12.02 -0.45
CA PRO A 54 -11.28 13.28 -0.70
C PRO A 54 -10.14 13.50 0.30
N VAL A 55 -8.99 13.94 -0.19
CA VAL A 55 -7.92 14.48 0.65
C VAL A 55 -8.16 15.98 0.90
N ASN A 56 -8.69 16.68 -0.11
CA ASN A 56 -9.14 18.06 -0.02
C ASN A 56 -10.22 18.33 -1.11
N ALA A 57 -10.63 19.59 -1.26
CA ALA A 57 -11.69 19.99 -2.20
C ALA A 57 -11.39 19.66 -3.67
N LEU A 58 -10.12 19.54 -4.06
CA LEU A 58 -9.70 19.32 -5.44
C LEU A 58 -9.12 17.91 -5.66
N MET A 59 -8.68 17.24 -4.60
CA MET A 59 -7.96 15.97 -4.68
C MET A 59 -8.75 14.82 -4.08
N LYS A 60 -8.91 13.75 -4.87
CA LYS A 60 -9.41 12.45 -4.41
C LYS A 60 -8.33 11.40 -4.53
N VAL A 61 -8.31 10.50 -3.55
CA VAL A 61 -7.57 9.24 -3.62
C VAL A 61 -8.55 8.15 -4.00
N SER A 62 -8.13 7.27 -4.89
CA SER A 62 -8.81 6.01 -5.19
C SER A 62 -7.84 4.87 -4.92
N ALA A 63 -8.29 3.88 -4.18
CA ALA A 63 -7.55 2.70 -3.80
C ALA A 63 -8.28 1.45 -4.26
N TYR A 64 -7.52 0.47 -4.72
CA TYR A 64 -8.00 -0.80 -5.25
C TYR A 64 -7.21 -1.92 -4.60
N VAL A 65 -7.85 -3.03 -4.28
CA VAL A 65 -7.16 -4.28 -3.96
C VAL A 65 -7.83 -5.44 -4.68
N MET A 66 -7.06 -6.25 -5.41
CA MET A 66 -7.62 -7.32 -6.25
C MET A 66 -6.68 -8.52 -6.34
N GLN A 67 -7.23 -9.74 -6.39
CA GLN A 67 -6.45 -10.98 -6.59
C GLN A 67 -5.90 -11.11 -8.00
N ASN A 68 -6.73 -10.87 -9.01
CA ASN A 68 -6.38 -10.95 -10.42
C ASN A 68 -6.30 -9.53 -10.96
N PHE A 69 -5.17 -8.86 -10.73
CA PHE A 69 -5.07 -7.45 -11.05
C PHE A 69 -5.03 -7.24 -12.58
N PRO A 70 -5.91 -6.39 -13.13
CA PRO A 70 -6.05 -6.25 -14.57
C PRO A 70 -4.79 -5.63 -15.20
N TYR A 71 -4.48 -6.03 -16.43
CA TYR A 71 -3.35 -5.53 -17.22
C TYR A 71 -1.96 -5.75 -16.62
N ALA A 72 -1.83 -6.60 -15.60
CA ALA A 72 -0.54 -6.97 -15.05
C ALA A 72 0.35 -7.62 -16.12
N VAL A 73 1.66 -7.33 -16.07
CA VAL A 73 2.64 -7.96 -16.95
C VAL A 73 2.61 -9.48 -16.71
N PRO A 74 2.52 -10.31 -17.75
CA PRO A 74 2.59 -11.76 -17.60
C PRO A 74 3.82 -12.19 -16.78
N ASP A 75 3.63 -13.20 -15.92
CA ASP A 75 4.63 -13.77 -15.02
C ASP A 75 5.15 -12.88 -13.89
N SER A 76 4.81 -11.59 -13.89
CA SER A 76 5.16 -10.68 -12.80
C SER A 76 4.44 -11.05 -11.49
N PRO A 77 4.97 -10.65 -10.31
CA PRO A 77 4.28 -10.80 -9.04
C PRO A 77 2.83 -10.28 -9.08
N GLN A 78 2.59 -9.17 -9.77
CA GLN A 78 1.29 -8.51 -9.92
C GLN A 78 0.26 -9.37 -10.66
N SER A 79 0.69 -10.29 -11.52
CA SER A 79 -0.20 -11.23 -12.22
C SER A 79 -0.55 -12.46 -11.38
N LYS A 80 0.20 -12.72 -10.30
CA LYS A 80 0.14 -13.97 -9.51
C LYS A 80 -0.40 -13.75 -8.09
N HIS A 81 -0.34 -12.51 -7.60
CA HIS A 81 -0.64 -12.15 -6.23
C HIS A 81 -1.63 -11.00 -6.16
N TYR A 82 -2.14 -10.74 -4.96
CA TYR A 82 -2.94 -9.55 -4.75
C TYR A 82 -2.09 -8.31 -4.94
N VAL A 83 -2.71 -7.28 -5.51
CA VAL A 83 -2.10 -5.96 -5.67
C VAL A 83 -2.99 -4.95 -5.01
N PHE A 84 -2.38 -4.09 -4.20
CA PHE A 84 -2.95 -2.82 -3.78
C PHE A 84 -2.47 -1.73 -4.74
N LEU A 85 -3.38 -0.93 -5.28
CA LEU A 85 -3.08 0.24 -6.11
C LEU A 85 -3.74 1.47 -5.49
N ALA A 86 -2.99 2.54 -5.28
CA ALA A 86 -3.51 3.86 -4.96
C ALA A 86 -3.22 4.85 -6.09
N THR A 87 -4.24 5.60 -6.49
CA THR A 87 -4.16 6.66 -7.49
C THR A 87 -4.71 7.96 -6.92
N THR A 88 -4.25 9.08 -7.48
CA THR A 88 -4.73 10.42 -7.12
C THR A 88 -5.19 11.16 -8.37
N SER A 89 -6.30 11.90 -8.26
CA SER A 89 -6.94 12.53 -9.42
C SER A 89 -6.22 13.76 -10.01
N LEU A 90 -5.26 14.36 -9.29
CA LEU A 90 -4.68 15.66 -9.66
C LEU A 90 -3.20 15.65 -10.00
N ILE A 91 -2.41 14.83 -9.33
CA ILE A 91 -0.94 14.97 -9.34
C ILE A 91 -0.25 13.86 -10.16
N ASN A 92 -1.01 13.10 -10.97
CA ASN A 92 -0.54 11.87 -11.65
C ASN A 92 0.30 10.97 -10.72
N PHE A 93 0.03 11.05 -9.41
CA PHE A 93 0.70 10.24 -8.43
C PHE A 93 -0.08 8.94 -8.31
N CYS A 94 0.60 7.84 -8.58
CA CYS A 94 0.09 6.53 -8.26
C CYS A 94 1.23 5.62 -7.79
N SER A 95 0.86 4.71 -6.91
CA SER A 95 1.76 3.77 -6.28
C SER A 95 1.03 2.47 -6.04
N TYR A 96 1.74 1.36 -6.14
CA TYR A 96 1.18 0.06 -5.87
C TYR A 96 2.12 -0.78 -5.01
N GLU A 97 1.55 -1.82 -4.42
CA GLU A 97 2.22 -2.79 -3.59
C GLU A 97 1.66 -4.18 -3.91
N THR A 98 2.52 -5.20 -3.88
CA THR A 98 2.11 -6.58 -4.10
C THR A 98 2.13 -7.34 -2.78
N TYR A 99 1.13 -8.18 -2.50
CA TYR A 99 1.10 -9.00 -1.28
C TYR A 99 1.77 -10.35 -1.56
N TRP A 100 3.05 -10.44 -1.19
CA TRP A 100 3.93 -11.58 -1.47
C TRP A 100 5.08 -11.62 -0.46
N LYS A 101 5.90 -12.68 -0.45
CA LYS A 101 6.94 -12.92 0.56
C LYS A 101 7.88 -11.72 0.83
N TYR A 102 8.05 -10.82 -0.13
CA TYR A 102 8.94 -9.66 -0.04
C TYR A 102 8.22 -8.31 -0.03
N GLY A 103 6.88 -8.32 0.02
CA GLY A 103 6.07 -7.10 0.14
C GLY A 103 6.19 -6.48 1.52
N ALA A 104 6.04 -5.16 1.61
CA ALA A 104 6.31 -4.42 2.84
C ALA A 104 5.06 -3.96 3.62
N TYR A 105 3.86 -4.30 3.13
CA TYR A 105 2.55 -3.91 3.67
C TYR A 105 2.43 -2.43 4.07
N ARG A 106 2.99 -1.50 3.28
CA ARG A 106 3.15 -0.10 3.70
C ARG A 106 1.94 0.78 3.42
N LEU A 107 1.17 0.45 2.39
CA LEU A 107 0.14 1.34 1.87
C LEU A 107 -1.29 0.87 2.15
N ASN A 108 -1.47 -0.19 2.95
CA ASN A 108 -2.79 -0.81 3.08
C ASN A 108 -3.82 0.14 3.70
N GLN A 109 -4.83 0.50 2.90
CA GLN A 109 -5.98 1.30 3.31
C GLN A 109 -7.23 0.45 3.57
N PHE A 110 -7.14 -0.86 3.33
CA PHE A 110 -8.21 -1.81 3.55
C PHE A 110 -8.03 -2.51 4.91
N PRO A 111 -9.08 -3.16 5.43
CA PRO A 111 -9.05 -3.75 6.77
C PRO A 111 -7.82 -4.64 6.99
N LEU A 112 -7.12 -4.42 8.11
CA LEU A 112 -5.84 -5.08 8.37
C LEU A 112 -5.94 -6.60 8.40
N HIS A 113 -7.09 -7.13 8.81
CA HIS A 113 -7.35 -8.57 8.94
C HIS A 113 -7.56 -9.31 7.59
N TRP A 114 -7.65 -8.59 6.47
CA TRP A 114 -7.73 -9.22 5.14
C TRP A 114 -6.41 -9.82 4.69
N GLY A 115 -5.28 -9.40 5.26
CA GLY A 115 -3.99 -9.94 4.87
C GLY A 115 -2.88 -9.63 5.83
N ASN A 116 -1.72 -10.19 5.54
CA ASN A 116 -0.44 -9.85 6.13
C ASN A 116 0.54 -9.48 5.01
N ASP A 117 1.81 -9.30 5.35
CA ASP A 117 2.88 -8.96 4.41
C ASP A 117 2.94 -9.90 3.19
N SER A 118 2.57 -11.17 3.36
CA SER A 118 2.78 -12.24 2.37
C SER A 118 1.52 -12.79 1.69
N SER A 119 0.34 -12.48 2.21
CA SER A 119 -0.92 -13.07 1.77
C SER A 119 -2.09 -12.14 2.02
N TYR A 120 -3.05 -12.15 1.10
CA TYR A 120 -4.24 -11.33 1.20
C TYR A 120 -5.45 -12.15 0.75
N LYS A 121 -6.56 -11.97 1.43
CA LYS A 121 -7.85 -12.56 1.10
C LYS A 121 -8.95 -11.64 1.60
N ILE A 122 -9.77 -11.18 0.67
CA ILE A 122 -10.97 -10.42 1.02
C ILE A 122 -11.97 -11.43 1.56
N ARG A 123 -12.32 -11.26 2.83
CA ARG A 123 -13.29 -12.11 3.51
C ARG A 123 -14.01 -11.31 4.56
N ASN A 124 -15.19 -11.80 4.91
CA ASN A 124 -15.89 -11.32 6.07
C ASN A 124 -15.20 -11.78 7.37
N TYR A 125 -14.76 -10.77 8.15
CA TYR A 125 -14.25 -10.65 9.53
C TYR A 125 -13.70 -11.85 10.33
N GLU A 126 -12.66 -11.55 11.12
CA GLU A 126 -12.09 -12.39 12.20
C GLU A 126 -12.35 -11.84 13.62
N ILE A 127 -11.90 -12.57 14.64
CA ILE A 127 -11.96 -12.20 16.07
C ILE A 127 -10.67 -11.45 16.46
N CYS A 128 -10.77 -10.34 17.21
CA CYS A 128 -9.63 -9.54 17.68
C CYS A 128 -9.61 -9.36 19.20
N SER A 129 -8.43 -9.13 19.76
CA SER A 129 -8.24 -8.80 21.18
C SER A 129 -7.88 -7.33 21.36
N THR A 130 -8.43 -6.70 22.39
CA THR A 130 -8.09 -5.32 22.80
C THR A 130 -6.95 -5.28 23.82
N SER A 131 -6.37 -4.10 24.05
CA SER A 131 -5.30 -3.88 25.04
C SER A 131 -5.72 -4.14 26.49
N THR A 132 -7.02 -4.24 26.76
CA THR A 132 -7.56 -4.63 28.07
C THR A 132 -7.77 -6.14 28.22
N GLY A 133 -7.37 -6.95 27.23
CA GLY A 133 -7.56 -8.40 27.21
C GLY A 133 -8.98 -8.85 26.82
N ASN A 134 -9.90 -7.91 26.56
CA ASN A 134 -11.23 -8.25 26.07
C ASN A 134 -11.15 -8.65 24.60
N THR A 135 -11.74 -9.80 24.28
CA THR A 135 -11.95 -10.24 22.90
C THR A 135 -13.26 -9.67 22.37
N TYR A 136 -13.18 -8.98 21.25
CA TYR A 136 -14.33 -8.55 20.47
C TYR A 136 -14.23 -9.21 19.10
N ARG A 137 -15.30 -9.18 18.32
CA ARG A 137 -15.10 -9.32 16.87
C ARG A 137 -14.34 -8.07 16.43
N CYS A 138 -13.34 -8.23 15.56
CA CYS A 138 -12.53 -7.08 15.12
C CYS A 138 -13.41 -5.94 14.63
N GLN A 139 -14.51 -6.33 13.99
CA GLN A 139 -15.51 -5.48 13.38
C GLN A 139 -16.88 -6.13 13.61
N GLU A 140 -17.86 -5.34 14.06
CA GLU A 140 -19.23 -5.73 14.38
C GLU A 140 -20.20 -4.81 13.65
N ILE A 141 -21.02 -5.38 12.79
CA ILE A 141 -21.97 -4.60 12.02
C ILE A 141 -23.35 -4.72 12.66
N TYR A 142 -24.04 -3.59 12.73
CA TYR A 142 -25.42 -3.53 13.18
C TYR A 142 -26.31 -3.26 11.99
N PHE A 143 -27.39 -4.01 11.90
CA PHE A 143 -28.33 -3.97 10.79
C PHE A 143 -29.61 -3.23 11.19
N LYS A 144 -30.29 -2.66 10.19
CA LYS A 144 -31.65 -2.16 10.37
C LYS A 144 -32.54 -3.35 10.69
N LYS A 145 -33.36 -3.20 11.73
CA LYS A 145 -34.22 -4.27 12.26
C LYS A 145 -35.00 -4.97 11.15
N ASN A 146 -34.94 -6.31 11.15
CA ASN A 146 -35.59 -7.19 10.17
C ASN A 146 -35.15 -6.99 8.71
N THR A 147 -33.93 -6.53 8.48
CA THR A 147 -33.36 -6.37 7.13
C THR A 147 -31.89 -6.76 7.13
N ASP A 148 -31.35 -7.11 5.96
CA ASP A 148 -29.91 -7.32 5.76
C ASP A 148 -29.18 -6.01 5.41
N ILE A 149 -29.77 -4.84 5.75
CA ILE A 149 -29.22 -3.52 5.48
C ILE A 149 -28.32 -3.09 6.65
N PRO A 150 -26.99 -2.97 6.45
CA PRO A 150 -26.10 -2.47 7.50
C PRO A 150 -26.35 -1.00 7.81
N LEU A 151 -26.13 -0.60 9.06
CA LEU A 151 -26.30 0.78 9.54
C LEU A 151 -25.03 1.36 10.13
N ARG A 152 -24.28 0.55 10.88
CA ARG A 152 -23.08 1.01 11.60
C ARG A 152 -22.11 -0.15 11.81
N LEU A 153 -20.82 0.15 11.84
CA LEU A 153 -19.74 -0.73 12.22
C LEU A 153 -19.21 -0.30 13.57
N ALA A 154 -19.05 -1.23 14.51
CA ALA A 154 -18.18 -1.06 15.64
C ALA A 154 -16.89 -1.85 15.39
N GLU A 155 -15.73 -1.21 15.42
CA GLU A 155 -14.45 -1.86 15.17
C GLU A 155 -13.42 -1.57 16.25
N VAL A 156 -12.51 -2.51 16.47
CA VAL A 156 -11.35 -2.31 17.33
C VAL A 156 -10.23 -1.72 16.48
N GLN A 157 -9.96 -0.43 16.65
CA GLN A 157 -8.84 0.26 16.01
C GLN A 157 -7.59 0.14 16.89
N HIS A 158 -6.52 -0.38 16.29
CA HIS A 158 -5.20 -0.42 16.92
C HIS A 158 -4.44 0.87 16.62
N SER A 159 -4.03 1.57 17.67
CA SER A 159 -3.03 2.63 17.63
C SER A 159 -1.72 2.11 18.24
N PRO A 160 -0.58 2.79 18.03
CA PRO A 160 0.71 2.36 18.60
C PRO A 160 0.70 2.15 20.13
N PHE A 161 -0.26 2.75 20.85
CA PHE A 161 -0.31 2.74 22.31
C PHE A 161 -1.60 2.14 22.91
N SER A 162 -2.62 1.84 22.11
CA SER A 162 -3.91 1.36 22.62
C SER A 162 -4.77 0.74 21.52
N ALA A 163 -5.68 -0.16 21.90
CA ALA A 163 -6.73 -0.67 21.01
C ALA A 163 -8.10 -0.19 21.51
N ASN A 164 -8.80 0.63 20.72
CA ASN A 164 -10.07 1.25 21.12
C ASN A 164 -11.21 0.78 20.21
N ARG A 165 -12.41 0.62 20.78
CA ARG A 165 -13.62 0.30 20.00
C ARG A 165 -14.26 1.59 19.49
N VAL A 166 -14.31 1.76 18.17
CA VAL A 166 -14.86 2.92 17.45
C VAL A 166 -16.15 2.51 16.75
N ILE A 167 -17.16 3.40 16.72
CA ILE A 167 -18.41 3.16 16.00
C ILE A 167 -18.53 4.16 14.85
N THR A 168 -18.67 3.65 13.63
CA THR A 168 -18.80 4.40 12.37
C THR A 168 -20.19 4.13 11.80
N ASN A 169 -20.95 5.16 11.45
CA ASN A 169 -22.21 4.97 10.75
C ASN A 169 -21.98 4.93 9.24
N PHE A 170 -22.81 4.19 8.53
CA PHE A 170 -22.74 4.13 7.07
C PHE A 170 -24.05 4.48 6.41
N THR A 171 -23.93 5.03 5.21
CA THR A 171 -24.99 5.07 4.22
C THR A 171 -24.77 3.93 3.24
N ILE A 172 -25.74 3.03 3.12
CA ILE A 172 -25.70 1.96 2.12
C ILE A 172 -26.09 2.53 0.78
N ILE A 173 -25.23 2.32 -0.21
CA ILE A 173 -25.45 2.75 -1.59
C ILE A 173 -26.15 1.61 -2.34
N SER A 174 -25.61 0.40 -2.25
CA SER A 174 -26.21 -0.81 -2.85
C SER A 174 -25.77 -2.09 -2.14
N ILE A 175 -26.58 -3.15 -2.26
CA ILE A 175 -26.27 -4.52 -1.82
C ILE A 175 -26.36 -5.44 -3.03
N GLY A 176 -25.44 -6.39 -3.15
CA GLY A 176 -25.25 -7.21 -4.35
C GLY A 176 -24.02 -6.78 -5.13
N LYS A 177 -23.81 -7.37 -6.31
CA LYS A 177 -22.65 -7.12 -7.17
C LYS A 177 -22.44 -5.59 -7.34
N PRO A 178 -21.28 -5.03 -6.94
CA PRO A 178 -20.98 -3.64 -7.22
C PRO A 178 -20.93 -3.40 -8.74
N ASP A 179 -21.28 -2.19 -9.16
CA ASP A 179 -21.12 -1.79 -10.56
C ASP A 179 -19.64 -1.90 -10.97
N ASP A 180 -19.41 -2.34 -12.21
CA ASP A 180 -18.05 -2.51 -12.72
C ASP A 180 -17.30 -1.16 -12.85
N GLU A 181 -18.03 -0.04 -12.86
CA GLU A 181 -17.46 1.33 -12.86
C GLU A 181 -16.50 1.61 -11.70
N TYR A 182 -16.70 0.97 -10.54
CA TYR A 182 -15.79 1.12 -9.38
C TYR A 182 -14.41 0.52 -9.65
N PHE A 183 -14.27 -0.34 -10.65
CA PHE A 183 -13.04 -1.07 -10.97
C PHE A 183 -12.52 -0.75 -12.38
N ASP A 184 -13.36 -0.24 -13.28
CA ASP A 184 -13.00 0.10 -14.66
C ASP A 184 -12.15 1.38 -14.77
N SER A 185 -12.03 2.16 -13.69
CA SER A 185 -11.20 3.38 -13.63
C SER A 185 -9.69 3.11 -13.47
N ILE A 186 -9.26 1.85 -13.38
CA ILE A 186 -7.84 1.48 -13.31
C ILE A 186 -7.18 1.73 -14.68
N PRO A 187 -6.15 2.60 -14.78
CA PRO A 187 -5.42 2.85 -16.03
C PRO A 187 -4.80 1.56 -16.58
N LYS A 188 -4.79 1.35 -17.89
CA LYS A 188 -4.24 0.09 -18.49
C LYS A 188 -2.73 -0.03 -18.33
N GLU A 189 -2.06 1.12 -18.25
CA GLU A 189 -0.62 1.30 -18.13
C GLU A 189 -0.16 1.56 -16.69
N TRP A 190 -1.01 1.26 -15.68
CA TRP A 190 -0.69 1.50 -14.28
C TRP A 190 0.64 0.87 -13.85
N TYR A 191 1.00 -0.32 -14.36
CA TYR A 191 2.20 -1.05 -13.96
C TYR A 191 3.50 -0.38 -14.43
N VAL A 192 3.45 0.51 -15.44
CA VAL A 192 4.59 1.34 -15.86
C VAL A 192 4.49 2.77 -15.35
N ALA A 193 3.27 3.30 -15.17
CA ALA A 193 3.05 4.68 -14.74
C ALA A 193 3.13 4.84 -13.22
N CYS A 194 2.86 3.77 -12.47
CA CYS A 194 2.80 3.79 -11.01
C CYS A 194 4.06 3.20 -10.41
N ARG A 195 4.44 3.76 -9.26
CA ARG A 195 5.63 3.32 -8.54
C ARG A 195 5.34 2.04 -7.74
N ASP A 196 6.15 1.02 -7.97
CA ASP A 196 6.30 -0.08 -7.02
C ASP A 196 6.98 0.41 -5.74
N VAL A 197 6.31 0.34 -4.60
CA VAL A 197 6.88 0.80 -3.33
C VAL A 197 7.76 -0.22 -2.63
N ASP A 198 7.75 -1.47 -3.08
CA ASP A 198 8.62 -2.52 -2.57
C ASP A 198 10.01 -2.44 -3.21
N LEU A 199 10.08 -2.02 -4.48
CA LEU A 199 11.33 -1.89 -5.24
C LEU A 199 12.09 -0.63 -4.86
N GLY A 200 13.37 -0.80 -4.48
CA GLY A 200 14.25 0.30 -4.14
C GLY A 200 15.70 -0.12 -3.97
N VAL A 201 16.59 0.86 -4.14
CA VAL A 201 18.04 0.69 -3.95
C VAL A 201 18.44 1.33 -2.63
N LEU A 202 19.23 0.60 -1.86
CA LEU A 202 19.67 0.99 -0.54
C LEU A 202 21.19 1.17 -0.51
N TYR A 203 21.65 2.14 0.27
CA TYR A 203 23.06 2.51 0.40
C TYR A 203 23.48 2.58 1.86
N ASP A 204 24.72 2.21 2.15
CA ASP A 204 25.37 2.45 3.43
C ASP A 204 26.87 2.76 3.23
N PRO A 205 27.34 4.00 3.52
CA PRO A 205 26.55 5.14 3.99
C PRO A 205 25.70 5.79 2.86
N THR A 206 24.62 6.49 3.23
CA THR A 206 23.76 7.25 2.29
C THR A 206 24.31 8.63 1.93
N LEU A 207 25.29 9.13 2.68
CA LEU A 207 26.02 10.37 2.44
C LEU A 207 27.51 10.11 2.61
N ILE A 208 28.29 10.52 1.61
CA ILE A 208 29.74 10.35 1.61
C ILE A 208 30.40 11.72 1.63
N ARG A 209 31.47 11.86 2.41
CA ARG A 209 32.36 13.03 2.39
C ARG A 209 33.74 12.58 1.89
N LEU A 210 34.18 13.11 0.75
CA LEU A 210 35.42 12.73 0.08
C LEU A 210 36.24 13.96 -0.30
N SER A 211 37.48 14.01 0.17
CA SER A 211 38.47 14.96 -0.40
C SER A 211 39.02 14.42 -1.72
N VAL A 212 39.68 15.27 -2.51
CA VAL A 212 40.32 14.87 -3.77
C VAL A 212 41.37 13.77 -3.50
N GLN A 213 41.44 12.79 -4.40
CA GLN A 213 42.23 11.55 -4.31
C GLN A 213 41.84 10.58 -3.17
N GLN A 214 40.79 10.86 -2.40
CA GLN A 214 40.27 9.90 -1.43
C GLN A 214 39.28 8.94 -2.07
N SER A 215 39.16 7.76 -1.46
CA SER A 215 38.18 6.74 -1.83
C SER A 215 37.31 6.36 -0.64
N ALA A 216 36.04 6.07 -0.91
CA ALA A 216 35.09 5.54 0.07
C ALA A 216 34.46 4.25 -0.47
N LYS A 217 34.14 3.35 0.46
CA LYS A 217 33.37 2.14 0.16
C LYS A 217 31.91 2.37 0.55
N VAL A 218 31.01 1.99 -0.34
CA VAL A 218 29.56 2.09 -0.18
C VAL A 218 29.00 0.70 -0.36
N GLN A 219 28.23 0.23 0.60
CA GLN A 219 27.44 -0.98 0.43
C GLN A 219 26.17 -0.64 -0.34
N VAL A 220 25.84 -1.45 -1.34
CA VAL A 220 24.65 -1.33 -2.17
C VAL A 220 23.89 -2.65 -2.13
N TRP A 221 22.58 -2.59 -1.93
CA TRP A 221 21.67 -3.74 -1.99
C TRP A 221 20.26 -3.27 -2.35
N LEU A 222 19.33 -4.21 -2.51
CA LEU A 222 17.93 -3.93 -2.87
C LEU A 222 16.99 -4.18 -1.68
N SER A 223 15.90 -3.41 -1.61
CA SER A 223 14.85 -3.63 -0.60
C SER A 223 13.99 -4.87 -0.86
N ALA A 224 13.80 -5.21 -2.13
CA ALA A 224 13.02 -6.35 -2.60
C ALA A 224 13.74 -7.01 -3.79
N PRO A 225 13.49 -8.30 -4.08
CA PRO A 225 14.09 -8.94 -5.24
C PRO A 225 13.55 -8.33 -6.54
N PRO A 226 14.34 -8.33 -7.62
CA PRO A 226 13.83 -7.92 -8.92
C PRO A 226 12.74 -8.86 -9.40
N HIS A 227 11.78 -8.31 -10.14
CA HIS A 227 10.65 -9.10 -10.65
C HIS A 227 11.13 -10.04 -11.76
N GLU A 228 10.67 -11.29 -11.72
CA GLU A 228 10.88 -12.21 -12.84
C GLU A 228 9.93 -11.83 -13.98
N ILE A 229 10.48 -11.30 -15.06
CA ILE A 229 9.73 -10.90 -16.26
C ILE A 229 10.29 -11.68 -17.43
N ASN A 230 9.44 -12.48 -18.09
CA ASN A 230 9.84 -13.37 -19.19
C ASN A 230 11.01 -14.31 -18.82
N GLY A 231 11.02 -14.83 -17.58
CA GLY A 231 12.06 -15.74 -17.09
C GLY A 231 13.39 -15.07 -16.71
N ASN A 232 13.45 -13.74 -16.67
CA ASN A 232 14.63 -13.00 -16.22
C ASN A 232 14.31 -12.17 -14.98
N ASP A 233 15.01 -12.44 -13.89
CA ASP A 233 14.88 -11.77 -12.59
C ASP A 233 16.12 -10.91 -12.26
N THR A 234 16.93 -10.57 -13.26
CA THR A 234 18.17 -9.81 -13.06
C THR A 234 17.94 -8.31 -13.25
N VAL A 235 18.46 -7.53 -12.30
CA VAL A 235 18.67 -6.09 -12.45
C VAL A 235 20.15 -5.76 -12.46
N THR A 236 20.53 -4.82 -13.32
CA THR A 236 21.87 -4.22 -13.29
C THR A 236 21.78 -2.76 -12.85
N ILE A 237 22.70 -2.36 -11.98
CA ILE A 237 22.81 -1.00 -11.48
C ILE A 237 24.13 -0.41 -11.98
N GLN A 238 24.03 0.69 -12.69
CA GLN A 238 25.15 1.57 -13.04
C GLN A 238 24.92 2.95 -12.39
N TRP A 239 25.86 3.87 -12.51
CA TRP A 239 25.70 5.22 -11.97
C TRP A 239 26.10 6.27 -12.99
N LYS A 240 25.44 7.42 -12.92
CA LYS A 240 25.88 8.67 -13.54
C LYS A 240 25.93 9.77 -12.49
N THR A 241 26.75 10.78 -12.75
CA THR A 241 26.86 11.97 -11.92
C THR A 241 26.05 13.11 -12.52
N SER A 242 25.41 13.92 -11.69
CA SER A 242 24.55 15.02 -12.16
C SER A 242 25.31 16.29 -12.57
N GLN A 243 26.47 16.57 -11.96
CA GLN A 243 27.15 17.87 -12.10
C GLN A 243 28.53 17.79 -12.78
N CYS A 244 29.19 16.64 -12.75
CA CYS A 244 30.53 16.50 -13.32
C CYS A 244 30.84 15.05 -13.72
N THR A 245 31.00 14.81 -15.01
CA THR A 245 31.20 13.47 -15.59
C THR A 245 32.58 12.87 -15.33
N ASP A 246 33.60 13.68 -15.05
CA ASP A 246 34.99 13.24 -14.86
C ASP A 246 35.56 13.54 -13.46
N CYS A 247 34.72 13.98 -12.52
CA CYS A 247 35.14 14.30 -11.15
C CYS A 247 35.24 13.07 -10.24
N PHE A 248 34.69 11.94 -10.65
CA PHE A 248 34.69 10.71 -9.87
C PHE A 248 35.02 9.50 -10.74
N ALA A 249 35.77 8.56 -10.17
CA ALA A 249 35.88 7.21 -10.66
C ALA A 249 35.19 6.28 -9.67
N TRP A 250 34.66 5.17 -10.15
CA TRP A 250 34.13 4.11 -9.29
C TRP A 250 34.37 2.73 -9.88
N THR A 251 34.45 1.76 -8.97
CA THR A 251 34.66 0.33 -9.25
C THR A 251 33.81 -0.50 -8.27
N PRO A 252 33.09 -1.53 -8.75
CA PRO A 252 32.93 -1.93 -10.16
C PRO A 252 32.07 -0.93 -10.95
N LYS A 253 32.09 -1.02 -12.29
CA LYS A 253 31.28 -0.14 -13.16
C LYS A 253 29.79 -0.46 -13.14
N GLN A 254 29.44 -1.69 -12.78
CA GLN A 254 28.08 -2.15 -12.60
C GLN A 254 28.01 -3.12 -11.42
N LEU A 255 26.84 -3.19 -10.79
CA LEU A 255 26.47 -4.27 -9.88
C LEU A 255 25.28 -5.03 -10.48
N SER A 256 25.19 -6.32 -10.19
CA SER A 256 24.12 -7.19 -10.68
C SER A 256 23.44 -7.88 -9.51
N PHE A 257 22.11 -7.82 -9.49
CA PHE A 257 21.28 -8.44 -8.47
C PHE A 257 20.19 -9.30 -9.12
N ASN A 258 19.75 -10.33 -8.42
CA ASN A 258 18.66 -11.24 -8.79
C ASN A 258 17.92 -11.73 -7.54
N SER A 259 16.93 -12.62 -7.70
CA SER A 259 16.13 -13.14 -6.59
C SER A 259 16.94 -13.81 -5.46
N LYS A 260 18.18 -14.25 -5.74
CA LYS A 260 19.04 -14.96 -4.78
C LYS A 260 19.95 -14.04 -3.99
N ASN A 261 20.46 -12.96 -4.60
CA ASN A 261 21.48 -12.10 -3.99
C ASN A 261 21.01 -10.66 -3.75
N PHE A 262 19.73 -10.32 -3.94
CA PHE A 262 19.24 -8.95 -3.82
C PHE A 262 19.54 -8.27 -2.46
N GLN A 263 19.59 -9.04 -1.37
CA GLN A 263 19.93 -8.55 -0.02
C GLN A 263 21.43 -8.62 0.28
N GLU A 264 22.22 -9.27 -0.57
CA GLU A 264 23.67 -9.32 -0.38
C GLU A 264 24.25 -7.93 -0.63
N LYS A 265 24.90 -7.39 0.41
CA LYS A 265 25.56 -6.09 0.32
C LYS A 265 26.77 -6.20 -0.61
N GLN A 266 26.71 -5.53 -1.75
CA GLN A 266 27.81 -5.44 -2.70
C GLN A 266 28.53 -4.10 -2.53
N THR A 267 29.86 -4.11 -2.66
CA THR A 267 30.69 -2.92 -2.41
C THR A 267 30.94 -2.13 -3.69
N LEU A 268 30.53 -0.87 -3.70
CA LEU A 268 30.93 0.15 -4.66
C LEU A 268 32.03 1.02 -4.04
N THR A 269 33.20 1.07 -4.67
CA THR A 269 34.27 1.99 -4.27
C THR A 269 34.23 3.23 -5.15
N ILE A 270 34.12 4.41 -4.54
CA ILE A 270 34.07 5.70 -5.24
C ILE A 270 35.30 6.50 -4.86
N THR A 271 36.02 6.98 -5.87
CA THR A 271 37.22 7.82 -5.75
C THR A 271 36.94 9.20 -6.32
N ARG A 272 37.27 10.24 -5.58
CA ARG A 272 37.14 11.62 -6.04
C ARG A 272 38.41 12.05 -6.78
N LEU A 273 38.27 12.48 -8.04
CA LEU A 273 39.38 12.89 -8.90
C LEU A 273 39.56 14.41 -8.95
N ARG A 274 38.48 15.19 -8.82
CA ARG A 274 38.49 16.66 -8.94
C ARG A 274 37.59 17.34 -7.90
N ILE A 275 37.83 18.63 -7.68
CA ILE A 275 37.03 19.47 -6.77
C ILE A 275 35.68 19.80 -7.44
N THR A 276 34.61 19.69 -6.64
CA THR A 276 33.22 20.07 -6.96
C THR A 276 32.56 20.51 -5.64
N GLU A 277 31.41 21.17 -5.65
CA GLU A 277 30.71 21.47 -4.39
C GLU A 277 30.04 20.22 -3.81
N GLN A 278 29.05 19.68 -4.53
CA GLN A 278 28.32 18.47 -4.18
C GLN A 278 28.01 17.71 -5.47
N SER A 279 28.03 16.39 -5.44
CA SER A 279 27.58 15.59 -6.59
C SER A 279 26.58 14.55 -6.17
N ILE A 280 25.60 14.33 -7.04
CA ILE A 280 24.58 13.32 -6.85
C ILE A 280 24.90 12.18 -7.80
N PHE A 281 25.06 10.98 -7.23
CA PHE A 281 25.18 9.73 -7.96
C PHE A 281 23.78 9.17 -8.18
N ILE A 282 23.31 9.24 -9.42
CA ILE A 282 21.99 8.76 -9.82
C ILE A 282 22.18 7.35 -10.37
N PRO A 283 21.51 6.32 -9.81
CA PRO A 283 21.57 4.99 -10.37
C PRO A 283 20.92 4.96 -11.77
N ILE A 284 21.41 4.07 -12.61
CA ILE A 284 20.79 3.68 -13.87
C ILE A 284 20.41 2.22 -13.68
N LEU A 285 19.11 1.95 -13.72
CA LEU A 285 18.53 0.65 -13.38
C LEU A 285 18.04 0.00 -14.66
N ASN A 286 18.45 -1.25 -14.90
CA ASN A 286 18.00 -2.00 -16.07
C ASN A 286 17.55 -3.39 -15.65
N GLY A 287 16.28 -3.72 -15.91
CA GLY A 287 15.68 -5.02 -15.70
C GLY A 287 14.96 -5.19 -14.36
N GLY A 288 14.18 -6.27 -14.27
CA GLY A 288 13.50 -6.69 -13.05
C GLY A 288 12.48 -5.71 -12.49
N ALA A 289 11.82 -4.93 -13.36
CA ALA A 289 10.92 -3.81 -13.05
C ALA A 289 11.58 -2.59 -12.35
N PHE A 290 12.86 -2.68 -11.97
CA PHE A 290 13.60 -1.55 -11.43
C PHE A 290 13.88 -0.47 -12.48
N ASP A 291 13.80 -0.80 -13.77
CA ASP A 291 13.85 0.14 -14.88
C ASP A 291 12.59 1.05 -14.96
N LEU A 292 11.52 0.69 -14.25
CA LEU A 292 10.27 1.44 -14.21
C LEU A 292 10.20 2.42 -13.02
N ILE A 293 11.10 2.31 -12.04
CA ILE A 293 11.09 3.19 -10.86
C ILE A 293 11.88 4.48 -11.10
N GLU A 294 11.48 5.56 -10.43
CA GLU A 294 12.15 6.85 -10.55
C GLU A 294 13.55 6.82 -9.88
N ALA A 295 14.59 6.60 -10.68
CA ALA A 295 15.96 6.42 -10.20
C ALA A 295 16.51 7.59 -9.35
N GLN A 296 15.99 8.81 -9.54
CA GLN A 296 16.40 9.98 -8.76
C GLN A 296 16.06 9.84 -7.26
N THR A 297 14.99 9.11 -6.93
CA THR A 297 14.57 8.84 -5.55
C THR A 297 15.57 7.97 -4.79
N TYR A 298 16.44 7.26 -5.49
CA TYR A 298 17.47 6.38 -4.94
C TYR A 298 18.88 6.90 -5.22
N SER A 299 19.07 8.22 -5.17
CA SER A 299 20.37 8.80 -5.41
C SER A 299 21.27 8.79 -4.18
N LEU A 300 22.58 8.70 -4.42
CA LEU A 300 23.62 8.75 -3.40
C LEU A 300 24.27 10.14 -3.39
N SER A 301 24.30 10.80 -2.24
CA SER A 301 24.90 12.13 -2.11
C SER A 301 26.40 12.03 -1.78
N ILE A 302 27.22 12.77 -2.52
CA ILE A 302 28.66 12.87 -2.28
C ILE A 302 29.04 14.36 -2.11
N ARG A 303 29.77 14.66 -1.04
CA ARG A 303 30.28 15.99 -0.71
C ARG A 303 31.80 15.99 -0.66
#